data_AF-A0A1A8I877-F1
#
_entry.id   AF-A0A1A8I877-F1
#
_cell.length_a   1.000
_cell.length_b   1.000
_cell.length_c   1.000
_cell.angle_alpha   90.00
_cell.angle_beta   90.00
_cell.angle_gamma   90.00
#
_symmetry.space_group_name_H-M   'P 1'
#
loop_
_entity.id
_entity.type
_entity.pdbx_description
1 polymer ?
#
loop_
_entity_poly.entity_id
_entity_poly.type
_entity_poly.pdbx_seq_one_letter_code
_entity_poly.pdbx_strand_id
1 'polypeptide(L)'
;SYLIVIDFECTCWREKNNYGQEIIEFPAVLLNTSTGEVESEFHTYVQPQEHPILSGFCTELTGITQMQVEAGIPLQICLSRF
;
A
#
# COMPACT_ATOMS: atom_id res chain seq x y z
N SER A 1 -8.88 24.32 4.16
CA SER A 1 -9.32 22.97 4.56
C SER A 1 -8.37 21.97 3.91
N TYR A 2 -8.32 20.75 4.44
CA TYR A 2 -7.40 19.72 3.95
C TYR A 2 -8.16 18.44 3.61
N LEU A 3 -7.66 17.73 2.59
CA LEU A 3 -8.06 16.37 2.26
C LEU A 3 -6.85 15.45 2.45
N ILE A 4 -7.09 14.26 3.00
CA ILE A 4 -6.11 13.18 2.98
C ILE A 4 -6.59 12.19 1.94
N VAL A 5 -5.83 12.05 0.86
CA VAL A 5 -6.11 11.08 -0.21
C VAL A 5 -5.23 9.87 0.02
N ILE A 6 -5.84 8.70 0.11
CA ILE A 6 -5.18 7.42 0.39
C ILE A 6 -5.56 6.44 -0.71
N ASP A 7 -4.59 5.70 -1.23
CA ASP A 7 -4.80 4.69 -2.28
C ASP A 7 -4.03 3.42 -1.95
N PHE A 8 -4.70 2.41 -1.41
CA PHE A 8 -4.02 1.19 -0.97
C PHE A 8 -3.84 0.20 -2.12
N GLU A 9 -2.62 -0.30 -2.26
CA GLU A 9 -2.38 -1.53 -3.01
C GLU A 9 -2.43 -2.74 -2.08
N CYS A 10 -3.05 -3.81 -2.55
CA CYS A 10 -3.24 -5.03 -1.76
C CYS A 10 -2.79 -6.28 -2.52
N THR A 11 -2.45 -7.34 -1.79
CA THR A 11 -2.25 -8.67 -2.37
C THR A 11 -3.47 -9.11 -3.17
N CYS A 12 -3.26 -9.66 -4.36
CA CYS A 12 -4.33 -10.16 -5.21
C CYS A 12 -3.92 -11.40 -6.02
N TRP A 13 -4.91 -12.14 -6.52
CA TRP A 13 -4.72 -13.36 -7.28
C TRP A 13 -5.64 -13.34 -8.51
N ARG A 14 -5.18 -13.97 -9.60
CA ARG A 14 -5.94 -14.04 -10.87
C ARG A 14 -7.21 -14.87 -10.73
N GLU A 15 -7.15 -15.93 -9.94
CA GLU A 15 -8.31 -16.75 -9.62
C GLU A 15 -9.05 -16.17 -8.42
N LYS A 16 -10.39 -16.26 -8.43
CA LYS A 16 -11.20 -15.91 -7.27
C LYS A 16 -10.91 -16.89 -6.14
N ASN A 17 -9.93 -16.54 -5.32
CA ASN A 17 -9.62 -17.23 -4.08
C ASN A 17 -10.22 -16.47 -2.90
N ASN A 18 -10.65 -17.20 -1.88
CA ASN A 18 -11.14 -16.62 -0.61
C ASN A 18 -9.97 -16.17 0.31
N TYR A 19 -8.81 -15.84 -0.26
CA TYR A 19 -7.70 -15.33 0.53
C TYR A 19 -8.02 -13.90 1.00
N GLY A 20 -7.76 -13.63 2.28
CA GLY A 20 -7.80 -12.27 2.79
C GLY A 20 -6.76 -11.42 2.06
N GLN A 21 -7.16 -10.23 1.61
CA GLN A 21 -6.24 -9.29 1.01
C GLN A 21 -5.50 -8.52 2.11
N GLU A 22 -4.19 -8.37 1.94
CA GLU A 22 -3.32 -7.62 2.83
C GLU A 22 -2.79 -6.39 2.10
N ILE A 23 -2.72 -5.24 2.79
CA ILE A 23 -2.12 -4.02 2.25
C ILE A 23 -0.63 -4.27 2.03
N ILE A 24 -0.12 -3.91 0.85
CA ILE A 24 1.29 -4.03 0.46
C ILE A 24 1.93 -2.68 0.11
N GLU A 25 1.13 -1.64 -0.11
CA GLU A 25 1.57 -0.25 -0.25
C GLU A 25 0.59 0.70 0.42
N PHE A 26 1.11 1.69 1.14
CA PHE A 26 0.34 2.73 1.82
C PHE A 26 0.85 4.11 1.42
N PRO A 27 0.43 4.64 0.26
CA PRO A 27 0.58 6.04 -0.10
C PRO A 27 -0.57 6.87 0.47
N ALA A 28 -0.24 8.05 0.99
CA ALA A 28 -1.19 9.05 1.41
C ALA A 28 -0.65 10.46 1.15
N VAL A 29 -1.51 11.38 0.70
CA VAL A 29 -1.12 12.76 0.44
C VAL A 29 -2.05 13.74 1.14
N LEU A 30 -1.48 14.80 1.71
CA LEU A 30 -2.21 15.91 2.32
C LEU A 30 -2.40 17.03 1.29
N LEU A 31 -3.63 17.22 0.84
CA LEU A 31 -3.99 18.22 -0.15
C LEU A 31 -4.61 19.44 0.52
N ASN A 32 -4.06 20.63 0.28
CA ASN A 32 -4.68 21.89 0.67
C ASN A 32 -5.74 22.29 -0.35
N THR A 33 -7.01 22.33 0.07
CA THR A 33 -8.12 22.60 -0.86
C THR A 33 -8.22 24.08 -1.27
N SER A 34 -7.52 24.98 -0.59
CA SER A 34 -7.51 26.41 -0.90
C SER A 34 -6.50 26.76 -1.98
N THR A 35 -5.35 26.07 -1.99
CA THR A 35 -4.29 26.27 -3.01
C THR A 35 -4.36 25.22 -4.12
N GLY A 36 -4.90 24.03 -3.83
CA GLY A 36 -4.86 22.88 -4.73
C GLY A 36 -3.52 22.14 -4.71
N GLU A 37 -2.63 22.46 -3.77
CA GLU A 37 -1.28 21.90 -3.70
C GLU A 37 -1.18 20.76 -2.67
N VAL A 38 -0.32 19.79 -2.97
CA VAL A 38 0.07 18.73 -2.02
C VAL A 38 1.11 19.31 -1.07
N GLU A 39 0.81 19.30 0.22
CA GLU A 39 1.68 19.85 1.25
C GLU A 39 2.57 18.80 1.90
N SER A 40 2.15 17.53 1.88
CA SER A 40 2.91 16.42 2.45
C SER A 40 2.52 15.10 1.80
N GLU A 41 3.46 14.17 1.79
CA GLU A 41 3.28 12.81 1.31
C GLU A 41 3.79 11.82 2.35
N PHE A 42 3.08 10.70 2.48
CA PHE A 42 3.49 9.51 3.20
C PHE A 42 3.48 8.36 2.21
N HIS A 43 4.56 7.59 2.18
CA HIS A 43 4.66 6.43 1.30
C HIS A 43 5.45 5.34 2.03
N THR A 44 4.90 4.13 2.07
CA THR A 44 5.55 2.98 2.71
C THR A 44 5.05 1.68 2.10
N TYR A 45 5.99 0.77 1.81
CA TYR A 45 5.67 -0.62 1.50
C TYR A 45 5.42 -1.41 2.77
N VAL A 46 4.40 -2.26 2.72
CA VAL A 46 3.97 -3.09 3.84
C VAL A 46 4.30 -4.55 3.53
N GLN A 47 4.89 -5.24 4.51
CA GLN A 47 5.17 -6.67 4.38
C GLN A 47 3.92 -7.49 4.79
N PRO A 48 3.28 -8.22 3.86
CA PRO A 48 2.17 -9.11 4.20
C PRO A 48 2.66 -10.24 5.09
N GLN A 49 1.83 -10.65 6.06
CA GLN A 49 2.19 -11.63 7.10
C GLN A 49 1.50 -12.98 6.87
N GLU A 50 0.27 -12.99 6.36
CA GLU A 50 -0.47 -14.22 6.06
C GLU A 50 0.00 -14.82 4.73
N HIS A 51 0.14 -13.99 3.69
CA HIS A 51 0.62 -14.40 2.37
C HIS A 51 1.84 -13.56 1.94
N PRO A 52 3.05 -13.86 2.48
CA PRO A 52 4.26 -13.06 2.27
C PRO A 52 4.78 -13.07 0.83
N ILE A 53 4.35 -14.05 0.01
CA ILE A 53 4.79 -14.20 -1.38
C ILE A 53 3.72 -13.65 -2.32
N LEU A 54 4.06 -12.60 -3.05
CA LEU A 54 3.16 -11.99 -4.04
C LEU A 54 2.91 -12.95 -5.19
N SER A 55 1.67 -12.96 -5.68
CA SER A 55 1.37 -13.67 -6.92
C SER A 55 1.94 -12.92 -8.12
N GLY A 56 2.31 -13.64 -9.18
CA GLY A 56 2.78 -12.99 -10.42
C GLY A 56 1.75 -12.02 -11.02
N PHE A 57 0.45 -12.29 -10.82
CA PHE A 57 -0.62 -11.38 -11.23
C PHE A 57 -0.62 -10.08 -10.42
N CYS A 58 -0.38 -10.16 -9.11
CA CYS A 58 -0.30 -8.98 -8.25
C CYS A 58 0.87 -8.09 -8.66
N THR A 59 2.06 -8.66 -8.83
CA THR A 59 3.24 -7.92 -9.31
C THR A 59 3.01 -7.33 -10.71
N GLU A 60 2.34 -8.03 -11.62
CA GLU A 60 2.00 -7.51 -12.96
C GLU A 60 1.03 -6.33 -12.89
N LEU A 61 0.05 -6.38 -11.97
CA LEU A 61 -1.01 -5.37 -11.85
C LEU A 61 -0.54 -4.10 -11.15
N THR A 62 0.19 -4.23 -10.03
CA THR A 62 0.60 -3.10 -9.18
C THR A 62 2.01 -2.60 -9.50
N GLY A 63 2.82 -3.42 -10.18
CA GLY A 63 4.25 -3.14 -10.39
C GLY A 63 5.13 -3.39 -9.16
N ILE A 64 4.55 -3.79 -8.03
CA ILE A 64 5.28 -4.02 -6.78
C ILE A 64 6.00 -5.37 -6.83
N THR A 65 7.31 -5.33 -6.64
CA THR A 65 8.18 -6.50 -6.62
C THR A 65 8.19 -7.16 -5.24
N GLN A 66 8.52 -8.46 -5.23
CA GLN A 66 8.71 -9.22 -4.00
C GLN A 66 9.75 -8.58 -3.06
N MET A 67 10.84 -8.03 -3.62
CA MET A 67 11.88 -7.37 -2.84
C MET A 67 11.37 -6.11 -2.11
N GLN A 68 10.43 -5.36 -2.72
CA GLN A 68 9.88 -4.16 -2.09
C GLN A 68 9.02 -4.49 -0.87
N VAL A 69 8.18 -5.54 -0.94
CA VAL A 69 7.38 -5.95 0.23
C VAL A 69 8.23 -6.63 1.31
N GLU A 70 9.28 -7.36 0.93
CA GLU A 70 10.23 -7.95 1.88
C GLU A 70 11.05 -6.91 2.63
N ALA A 71 11.40 -5.81 1.96
CA ALA A 71 12.04 -4.65 2.58
C ALA A 71 11.04 -3.73 3.32
N GLY A 72 9.74 -4.00 3.19
CA GLY A 72 8.66 -3.25 3.83
C GLY A 72 8.61 -3.47 5.35
N ILE A 73 7.65 -2.81 5.99
CA ILE A 73 7.40 -2.96 7.43
C ILE A 73 6.06 -3.64 7.70
N PRO A 74 5.87 -4.30 8.85
CA PRO A 74 4.55 -4.80 9.23
C PRO A 74 3.51 -3.68 9.30
N LEU A 75 2.27 -4.00 8.91
CA LEU A 75 1.16 -3.02 8.84
C LEU A 75 0.98 -2.24 10.14
N GLN A 76 1.10 -2.89 11.29
CA GLN A 76 0.97 -2.24 12.59
C GLN A 76 2.02 -1.16 12.84
N ILE A 77 3.26 -1.37 12.36
CA ILE A 77 4.32 -0.36 12.44
C ILE A 77 4.04 0.77 11.45
N CYS A 78 3.57 0.45 10.24
CA CYS A 78 3.16 1.44 9.26
C CYS A 78 2.09 2.40 9.83
N LEU A 79 1.04 1.84 10.44
CA LEU A 79 -0.03 2.62 11.08
C LEU A 79 0.45 3.47 12.26
N SER A 80 1.53 3.09 12.94
CA SER A 80 2.11 3.90 14.03
C SER A 80 2.96 5.07 13.53
N ARG A 81 3.40 5.04 12.27
CA ARG A 81 4.22 6.08 11.64
C ARG A 81 3.40 7.08 10.83
N PHE A 82 2.17 6.72 10.49
CA PHE A 82 1.17 7.56 9.85
C PHE A 82 0.42 8.39 10.91
#